data_AF-A0A7W1M9F1-F1
#
_entry.id   AF-A0A7W1M9F1-F1
#
_cell.length_a   1.000
_cell.length_b   1.000
_cell.length_c   1.000
_cell.angle_alpha   90.00
_cell.angle_beta   90.00
_cell.angle_gamma   90.00
#
_symmetry.space_group_name_H-M   'P 1'
#
loop_
_entity.id
_entity.type
_entity.pdbx_description
1 polymer ?
#
loop_
_entity_poly.entity_id
_entity_poly.type
_entity_poly.pdbx_seq_one_letter_code
_entity_poly.pdbx_strand_id
1 'polypeptide(L)'
;MKIKFKKRYILYAAIISSLTLLALSGTIMSQVNEPKFNIIQAQGNIEIREYTPVIVAQVVMEGERKEAISAGFRVLADYIFGNNIPQQKITMTAPVTQQPGKKLL
;
A
#
# COMPACT_ATOMS: atom_id res chain seq x y z
N MET A 1 -44.59 -12.53 -32.11
CA MET A 1 -43.80 -13.29 -31.11
C MET A 1 -42.28 -13.13 -31.34
N LYS A 2 -41.68 -11.93 -31.16
CA LYS A 2 -40.21 -11.71 -31.37
C LYS A 2 -39.52 -10.82 -30.31
N ILE A 3 -40.29 -10.25 -29.37
CA ILE A 3 -39.81 -9.23 -28.41
C ILE A 3 -39.02 -9.85 -27.23
N LYS A 4 -39.33 -11.09 -26.84
CA LYS A 4 -38.65 -11.76 -25.71
C LYS A 4 -37.20 -12.16 -26.02
N PHE A 5 -36.85 -12.42 -27.28
CA PHE A 5 -35.50 -12.83 -27.68
C PHE A 5 -34.50 -11.67 -27.61
N LYS A 6 -34.84 -10.48 -28.12
CA LYS A 6 -33.96 -9.30 -28.08
C LYS A 6 -33.59 -8.87 -26.66
N LYS A 7 -34.53 -8.98 -25.71
CA LYS A 7 -34.28 -8.66 -24.29
C LYS A 7 -33.25 -9.58 -23.63
N ARG A 8 -33.19 -10.87 -24.02
CA ARG A 8 -32.19 -11.82 -23.50
C ARG A 8 -30.77 -11.49 -24.00
N TYR A 9 -30.62 -11.08 -25.26
CA TYR A 9 -29.31 -10.66 -25.80
C TYR A 9 -28.80 -9.38 -25.13
N ILE A 10 -29.68 -8.42 -24.85
CA ILE A 10 -29.31 -7.21 -24.10
C ILE A 10 -28.86 -7.56 -22.68
N LEU A 11 -29.54 -8.52 -22.03
CA LEU A 11 -29.15 -9.00 -20.70
C LEU A 11 -27.77 -9.70 -20.73
N TYR A 12 -27.51 -10.56 -21.72
CA TYR A 12 -26.21 -11.21 -21.86
C TYR A 12 -25.08 -10.22 -22.15
N ALA A 13 -25.31 -9.22 -23.01
CA ALA A 13 -24.33 -8.17 -23.28
C ALA A 13 -24.00 -7.35 -22.03
N ALA A 14 -25.01 -7.04 -21.20
CA ALA A 14 -24.81 -6.33 -19.94
C ALA A 14 -24.02 -7.18 -18.92
N ILE A 15 -24.30 -8.48 -18.81
CA ILE A 15 -23.57 -9.39 -17.92
C ILE A 15 -22.11 -9.51 -18.36
N ILE A 16 -21.86 -9.69 -19.66
CA ILE A 16 -20.50 -9.77 -20.20
C ILE A 16 -19.75 -8.46 -19.96
N SER A 17 -20.38 -7.32 -20.23
CA SER A 17 -19.78 -6.00 -19.96
C SER A 17 -19.44 -5.80 -18.49
N SER A 18 -20.34 -6.18 -17.58
CA SER A 18 -20.10 -6.12 -16.14
C SER A 18 -18.95 -7.05 -15.71
N LEU A 19 -18.88 -8.27 -16.26
CA LEU A 19 -17.81 -9.22 -15.97
C LEU A 19 -16.45 -8.73 -16.48
N THR A 20 -16.43 -8.09 -17.66
CA THR A 20 -15.21 -7.47 -18.20
C THR A 20 -14.74 -6.28 -17.36
N LEU A 21 -15.67 -5.43 -16.89
CA LEU A 21 -15.34 -4.32 -16.00
C LEU A 21 -14.73 -4.83 -14.68
N LEU A 22 -15.31 -5.89 -14.12
CA LEU A 22 -14.84 -6.50 -12.87
C LEU A 22 -13.44 -7.12 -13.03
N ALA A 23 -13.16 -7.74 -14.18
CA ALA A 23 -11.85 -8.30 -14.49
C ALA A 23 -10.76 -7.23 -14.66
N LEU A 24 -11.11 -6.02 -15.14
CA LEU A 24 -10.18 -4.90 -15.27
C LEU A 24 -9.90 -4.16 -13.94
N SER A 25 -10.74 -4.33 -12.91
CA SER A 25 -10.57 -3.66 -11.61
C SER A 25 -9.37 -4.18 -10.79
N GLY A 26 -8.74 -5.28 -11.21
CA GLY A 26 -7.72 -6.00 -10.43
C GLY A 26 -6.30 -5.42 -10.44
N THR A 27 -6.01 -4.32 -11.14
CA THR A 27 -4.62 -3.85 -11.38
C THR A 27 -4.24 -2.52 -10.72
N ILE A 28 -4.99 -2.03 -9.73
CA ILE A 28 -4.56 -0.86 -8.95
C ILE A 28 -3.61 -1.31 -7.83
N MET A 29 -2.43 -1.80 -8.18
CA MET A 29 -1.33 -1.95 -7.22
C MET A 29 -0.53 -0.65 -7.24
N SER A 30 -0.51 0.06 -6.11
CA SER A 30 0.19 1.33 -5.97
C SER A 30 1.70 1.11 -6.18
N GLN A 31 2.25 1.61 -7.29
CA GLN A 31 3.70 1.62 -7.54
C GLN A 31 4.33 2.82 -6.82
N VAL A 32 4.58 2.67 -5.52
CA VAL A 32 5.35 3.63 -4.73
C VAL A 32 6.81 3.20 -4.64
N ASN A 33 7.72 4.14 -4.34
CA ASN A 33 9.13 3.81 -4.20
C ASN A 33 9.35 2.85 -3.01
N GLU A 34 10.22 1.87 -3.19
CA GLU A 34 10.61 0.89 -2.16
C GLU A 34 12.11 0.95 -1.87
N PRO A 35 12.55 0.61 -0.64
CA PRO A 35 13.96 0.45 -0.34
C PRO A 35 14.61 -0.61 -1.23
N LYS A 36 15.78 -0.30 -1.80
CA LYS A 36 16.56 -1.27 -2.57
C LYS A 36 17.12 -2.34 -1.63
N PHE A 37 17.08 -3.59 -2.09
CA PHE A 37 17.68 -4.71 -1.39
C PHE A 37 18.25 -5.75 -2.37
N ASN A 38 19.21 -6.52 -1.88
CA ASN A 38 19.69 -7.73 -2.54
C ASN A 38 19.12 -8.95 -1.82
N ILE A 39 18.65 -9.95 -2.56
CA ILE A 39 18.30 -11.25 -1.96
C ILE A 39 19.59 -12.06 -1.85
N ILE A 40 20.03 -12.31 -0.62
CA ILE A 40 21.27 -13.08 -0.37
C ILE A 40 21.00 -14.57 -0.18
N GLN A 41 19.77 -14.94 0.17
CA GLN A 41 19.33 -16.32 0.27
C GLN A 41 17.80 -16.39 0.11
N ALA A 42 17.30 -17.46 -0.52
CA ALA A 42 15.88 -17.77 -0.59
C ALA A 42 15.64 -19.25 -0.31
N GLN A 43 14.62 -19.56 0.48
CA GLN A 43 14.23 -20.93 0.82
C GLN A 43 12.70 -21.02 0.91
N GLY A 44 12.08 -21.69 -0.07
CA GLY A 44 10.63 -21.80 -0.15
C GLY A 44 9.95 -20.43 -0.19
N ASN A 45 9.12 -20.14 0.81
CA ASN A 45 8.37 -18.88 0.92
C ASN A 45 9.08 -17.80 1.74
N ILE A 46 10.37 -17.99 2.03
CA ILE A 46 11.16 -17.08 2.88
C ILE A 46 12.36 -16.57 2.10
N GLU A 47 12.60 -15.27 2.20
CA GLU A 47 13.75 -14.58 1.61
C GLU A 47 14.55 -13.88 2.71
N ILE A 48 15.89 -13.94 2.59
CA ILE A 48 16.81 -13.13 3.36
C ILE A 48 17.25 -11.97 2.47
N ARG A 49 16.89 -10.76 2.89
CA ARG A 49 17.12 -9.52 2.15
C ARG A 49 18.15 -8.65 2.86
N GLU A 50 19.18 -8.25 2.14
CA GLU A 50 20.16 -7.26 2.57
C GLU A 50 19.75 -5.89 2.02
N TYR A 51 19.38 -4.97 2.91
CA TYR A 51 18.98 -3.61 2.55
C TYR A 51 20.19 -2.69 2.54
N THR A 52 20.28 -1.82 1.54
CA THR A 52 21.26 -0.73 1.55
C THR A 52 20.93 0.27 2.66
N PRO A 53 21.90 1.04 3.20
CA PRO A 53 21.61 2.11 4.14
C PRO A 53 20.56 3.09 3.59
N VAL A 54 19.58 3.43 4.42
CA VAL A 54 18.49 4.35 4.09
C VAL A 54 18.29 5.38 5.20
N ILE A 55 17.80 6.55 4.82
CA ILE A 55 17.33 7.55 5.77
C ILE A 55 15.85 7.28 6.03
N VAL A 56 15.47 7.23 7.31
CA VAL A 56 14.08 6.99 7.72
C VAL A 56 13.60 8.10 8.64
N ALA A 57 12.35 8.53 8.45
CA ALA A 57 11.63 9.29 9.46
C ALA A 57 10.92 8.28 10.37
N GLN A 58 11.07 8.44 11.68
CA GLN A 58 10.50 7.52 12.67
C GLN A 58 9.75 8.30 13.75
N VAL A 59 8.74 7.65 14.32
CA VAL A 59 8.01 8.12 15.50
C VAL A 59 7.84 6.97 16.47
N VAL A 60 7.93 7.26 17.76
CA VAL A 60 7.71 6.29 18.83
C VAL A 60 6.35 6.58 19.46
N MET A 61 5.48 5.56 19.51
CA MET A 61 4.16 5.64 20.12
C MET A 61 4.05 4.59 21.23
N GLU A 62 3.56 5.02 22.38
CA GLU A 62 3.23 4.15 23.51
C GLU A 62 1.77 3.69 23.40
N GLY A 63 1.45 2.54 23.98
CA GLY A 63 0.09 1.98 24.03
C GLY A 63 -0.11 0.72 23.19
N GLU A 64 -1.37 0.33 23.02
CA GLU A 64 -1.74 -0.89 22.29
C GLU A 64 -1.31 -0.83 20.84
N ARG A 65 -0.67 -1.91 20.36
CA ARG A 65 -0.01 -1.96 19.04
C ARG A 65 -0.91 -1.45 17.91
N LYS A 66 -2.17 -1.87 17.89
CA LYS A 66 -3.12 -1.52 16.83
C LYS A 66 -3.38 0.00 16.76
N GLU A 67 -3.56 0.63 17.91
CA GLU A 67 -3.84 2.06 18.01
C GLU A 67 -2.58 2.88 17.78
N ALA A 68 -1.46 2.43 18.35
CA ALA A 68 -0.15 3.05 18.22
C ALA A 68 0.32 3.12 16.77
N ILE A 69 0.12 2.07 15.95
CA ILE A 69 0.46 2.08 14.52
C ILE A 69 -0.31 3.17 13.78
N SER A 70 -1.63 3.23 14.00
CA SER A 70 -2.49 4.20 13.30
C SER A 70 -2.16 5.63 13.70
N ALA A 71 -1.95 5.87 15.00
CA ALA A 71 -1.54 7.16 15.52
C ALA A 71 -0.15 7.58 15.00
N GLY A 72 0.82 6.66 15.03
CA GLY A 72 2.18 6.89 14.53
C GLY A 72 2.19 7.21 13.04
N PHE A 73 1.46 6.44 12.24
CA PHE A 73 1.37 6.71 10.80
C PHE A 73 0.74 8.07 10.49
N ARG A 74 -0.24 8.54 11.26
CA ARG A 74 -0.80 9.91 11.09
C ARG A 74 0.27 10.99 11.24
N VAL A 75 1.17 10.85 12.22
CA VAL A 75 2.30 11.78 12.41
C VAL A 75 3.27 11.73 11.23
N LEU A 76 3.62 10.53 10.76
CA LEU A 76 4.48 10.39 9.59
C LEU A 76 3.81 10.95 8.32
N ALA A 77 2.52 10.72 8.14
CA ALA A 77 1.75 11.23 7.00
C ALA A 77 1.72 12.77 7.00
N ASP A 78 1.48 13.39 8.16
CA ASP A 78 1.51 14.84 8.30
C ASP A 78 2.88 15.43 7.91
N TYR A 79 3.97 14.82 8.38
CA TYR A 79 5.34 15.17 7.95
C TYR A 79 5.55 15.00 6.43
N ILE A 80 5.11 13.87 5.86
CA ILE A 80 5.22 13.57 4.42
C ILE A 80 4.44 14.60 3.57
N PHE A 81 3.28 15.05 4.04
CA PHE A 81 2.41 15.96 3.29
C PHE A 81 2.73 17.45 3.45
N GLY A 82 3.84 17.76 4.11
CA GLY A 82 4.41 19.11 4.13
C GLY A 82 4.50 19.75 5.51
N ASN A 83 4.10 19.06 6.59
CA ASN A 83 4.36 19.55 7.95
C ASN A 83 5.79 19.20 8.40
N ASN A 84 6.76 19.68 7.65
CA ASN A 84 8.19 19.59 7.92
C ASN A 84 8.83 20.97 7.78
N ILE A 85 10.05 21.15 8.31
CA ILE A 85 10.74 22.45 8.33
C ILE A 85 10.79 23.12 6.94
N PRO A 86 11.16 22.43 5.84
CA PRO A 86 11.17 23.06 4.51
C PRO A 86 9.78 23.23 3.88
N GLN A 87 8.70 22.78 4.52
CA GLN A 87 7.32 22.82 4.02
C GLN A 87 7.13 22.11 2.67
N GLN A 88 7.85 21.02 2.45
CA GLN A 88 7.88 20.30 1.17
C GLN A 88 7.15 18.96 1.25
N LYS A 89 6.42 18.61 0.20
CA LYS A 89 5.83 17.27 0.09
C LYS A 89 6.90 16.25 -0.26
N ILE A 90 6.90 15.13 0.46
CA ILE A 90 7.73 13.95 0.19
C ILE A 90 6.86 12.93 -0.54
N THR A 91 7.40 12.25 -1.55
CA THR A 91 6.66 11.18 -2.24
C THR A 91 6.43 10.00 -1.29
N MET A 92 5.21 9.46 -1.29
CA MET A 92 4.90 8.25 -0.53
C MET A 92 5.77 7.06 -0.95
N THR A 93 6.12 6.22 0.03
CA THR A 93 6.94 5.02 -0.12
C THR A 93 6.29 3.82 0.57
N ALA A 94 6.72 2.61 0.21
CA ALA A 94 6.33 1.38 0.87
C ALA A 94 7.56 0.48 1.12
N PRO A 95 7.47 -0.47 2.07
CA PRO A 95 6.43 -0.57 3.10
C PRO A 95 6.65 0.45 4.23
N VAL A 96 5.61 0.69 5.02
CA VAL A 96 5.77 1.32 6.34
C VAL A 96 6.16 0.22 7.33
N THR A 97 7.32 0.34 7.96
CA THR A 97 7.82 -0.65 8.91
C THR A 97 7.47 -0.26 10.35
N GLN A 98 7.38 -1.28 11.21
CA GLN A 98 7.15 -1.12 12.65
C GLN A 98 8.10 -2.04 13.39
N GLN A 99 8.57 -1.58 14.54
CA GLN A 99 9.39 -2.37 15.45
C GLN A 99 8.99 -2.06 16.89
N PRO A 100 9.17 -2.98 17.84
CA PRO A 100 9.10 -2.68 19.26
C PRO A 100 10.04 -1.50 19.55
N GLY A 101 9.46 -0.37 19.98
CA GLY A 101 10.22 0.85 20.23
C GLY A 101 10.86 0.83 21.61
N LYS A 102 12.14 1.20 21.68
CA LYS A 102 12.75 1.76 22.89
C LYS A 102 12.81 3.27 22.67
N LYS A 103 12.31 4.06 23.62
CA LYS A 103 12.38 5.53 23.57
C LYS A 103 13.87 5.92 23.41
N LEU A 104 14.23 6.43 22.24
CA LEU A 104 15.55 7.02 22.02
C LEU A 104 15.46 8.41 22.66
N LEU A 105 16.21 8.59 23.74
CA LEU A 105 16.22 9.78 24.59
C LEU A 105 16.50 11.06 23.80
#